data_AF-A0A427YRE6-F1
#
_entry.id   AF-A0A427YRE6-F1
#
_cell.length_a   1.000
_cell.length_b   1.000
_cell.length_c   1.000
_cell.angle_alpha   90.00
_cell.angle_beta   90.00
_cell.angle_gamma   90.00
#
_symmetry.space_group_name_H-M   'P 1'
#
loop_
_entity.id
_entity.type
_entity.pdbx_description
1 polymer ?
#
loop_
_entity_poly.entity_id
_entity_poly.type
_entity_poly.pdbx_seq_one_letter_code
_entity_poly.pdbx_strand_id
1 'polypeptide(L)'
;MEGRQSGSSSSTLVTPTRPSLTSAENRIAQLEEEAASLRAQLGGRDADEVVQRHIKLLHTYNEIKDGAQRLIGAYAQMSQKTITAVHEELGLSLTE
;
A
#
# COMPACT_ATOMS: atom_id res chain seq x y z
N MET A 1 -73.45 27.36 -13.85
CA MET A 1 -72.78 26.78 -15.04
C MET A 1 -71.49 27.54 -15.20
N GLU A 2 -70.43 27.00 -14.59
CA GLU A 2 -69.30 26.36 -15.31
C GLU A 2 -68.32 27.45 -15.76
N GLY A 3 -67.05 27.47 -15.38
CA GLY A 3 -66.21 26.40 -14.88
C GLY A 3 -64.86 26.55 -15.59
N ARG A 4 -63.87 27.07 -14.86
CA ARG A 4 -62.43 26.80 -14.99
C ARG A 4 -61.72 27.16 -16.32
N GLN A 5 -60.96 28.25 -16.27
CA GLN A 5 -59.65 28.31 -16.92
C GLN A 5 -58.69 27.34 -16.21
N SER A 6 -57.96 26.54 -16.97
CA SER A 6 -56.64 26.03 -16.56
C SER A 6 -55.89 25.58 -17.81
N GLY A 7 -55.13 26.52 -18.38
CA GLY A 7 -53.85 26.12 -18.94
C GLY A 7 -52.95 25.76 -17.77
N SER A 8 -52.34 24.58 -17.80
CA SER A 8 -51.09 24.37 -17.09
C SER A 8 -50.39 23.18 -17.71
N SER A 9 -49.36 23.52 -18.47
CA SER A 9 -48.15 22.78 -18.74
C SER A 9 -48.01 21.52 -17.90
N SER A 10 -48.01 20.37 -18.58
CA SER A 10 -47.44 19.12 -18.08
C SER A 10 -45.95 19.35 -17.82
N SER A 11 -45.63 19.82 -16.60
CA SER A 11 -44.28 19.89 -16.08
C SER A 11 -43.96 18.51 -15.52
N THR A 12 -43.34 17.68 -16.36
CA THR A 12 -42.72 16.43 -15.95
C THR A 12 -41.63 16.75 -14.93
N LEU A 13 -41.94 16.61 -13.64
CA LEU A 13 -40.96 16.66 -12.57
C LEU A 13 -40.06 15.41 -12.71
N VAL A 14 -38.89 15.61 -13.31
CA VAL A 14 -37.79 14.63 -13.21
C VAL A 14 -37.29 14.71 -11.77
N THR A 15 -37.76 13.80 -10.92
CA THR A 15 -37.21 13.59 -9.59
C THR A 15 -35.77 13.10 -9.75
N PRO A 16 -34.76 13.77 -9.17
CA PRO A 16 -33.40 13.24 -9.20
C PRO A 16 -33.34 12.00 -8.30
N THR A 17 -33.04 10.85 -8.90
CA THR A 17 -32.73 9.59 -8.22
C THR A 17 -31.58 9.81 -7.24
N ARG A 18 -31.90 9.99 -5.96
CA ARG A 18 -30.92 9.87 -4.88
C ARG A 18 -30.51 8.40 -4.80
N PRO A 19 -29.24 8.02 -5.06
CA PRO A 19 -28.80 6.65 -4.75
C PRO A 19 -29.08 6.39 -3.27
N SER A 20 -29.66 5.22 -2.99
CA SER A 20 -30.25 4.87 -1.70
C SER A 20 -29.23 4.95 -0.57
N LEU A 21 -29.52 5.79 0.42
CA LEU A 21 -28.73 5.96 1.66
C LEU A 21 -28.39 4.60 2.31
N THR A 22 -29.30 3.63 2.20
CA THR A 22 -29.16 2.26 2.71
C THR A 22 -27.97 1.49 2.13
N SER A 23 -27.63 1.71 0.86
CA SER A 23 -26.49 1.03 0.22
C SER A 23 -25.16 1.60 0.71
N ALA A 24 -25.11 2.92 0.90
CA ALA A 24 -23.95 3.60 1.46
C ALA A 24 -23.75 3.25 2.95
N GLU A 25 -24.82 3.22 3.74
CA GLU A 25 -24.81 2.82 5.15
C GLU A 25 -24.32 1.38 5.33
N ASN A 26 -24.82 0.44 4.51
CA ASN A 26 -24.35 -0.95 4.52
C ASN A 26 -22.87 -1.06 4.14
N ARG A 27 -22.40 -0.24 3.19
CA ARG A 27 -20.98 -0.24 2.80
C ARG A 27 -20.08 0.31 3.90
N ILE A 28 -20.53 1.34 4.61
CA ILE A 28 -19.81 1.90 5.77
C ILE A 28 -19.67 0.82 6.85
N ALA A 29 -20.77 0.14 7.22
CA ALA A 29 -20.73 -0.91 8.24
C ALA A 29 -19.77 -2.05 7.90
N GLN A 30 -19.75 -2.50 6.64
CA GLN A 30 -18.79 -3.51 6.17
C GLN A 30 -17.33 -3.04 6.29
N LEU A 31 -17.06 -1.80 5.88
CA LEU A 31 -15.71 -1.23 5.92
C LEU A 31 -15.22 -1.04 7.37
N GLU A 32 -16.12 -0.69 8.28
CA GLU A 32 -15.82 -0.57 9.72
C GLU A 32 -15.48 -1.93 10.34
N GLU A 33 -16.22 -2.98 10.00
CA GLU A 33 -15.94 -4.35 10.46
C GLU A 33 -14.60 -4.86 9.92
N GLU A 34 -14.32 -4.62 8.64
CA GLU A 34 -13.04 -4.95 8.02
C GLU A 34 -11.88 -4.20 8.68
N ALA A 35 -12.04 -2.89 8.93
CA ALA A 35 -11.05 -2.07 9.61
C ALA A 35 -10.81 -2.56 11.06
N ALA A 36 -11.85 -2.98 11.77
CA ALA A 36 -11.72 -3.53 13.11
C ALA A 36 -10.93 -4.86 13.11
N SER A 37 -11.22 -5.75 12.16
CA SER A 37 -10.49 -7.01 11.98
C SER A 37 -9.01 -6.77 11.66
N LEU A 38 -8.71 -5.85 10.75
CA LEU A 38 -7.33 -5.51 10.38
C LEU A 38 -6.57 -4.88 11.55
N ARG A 39 -7.20 -3.99 12.33
CA ARG A 39 -6.59 -3.40 13.53
C ARG A 39 -6.30 -4.44 14.61
N ALA A 40 -7.17 -5.45 14.78
CA ALA A 40 -6.96 -6.54 15.72
C ALA A 40 -5.75 -7.39 15.31
N GLN A 41 -5.60 -7.73 14.02
CA GLN A 41 -4.44 -8.45 13.48
C GLN A 41 -3.13 -7.68 13.69
N LEU A 42 -3.19 -6.34 13.66
CA LEU A 42 -2.05 -5.47 13.89
C LEU A 42 -1.61 -5.39 15.36
N GLY A 43 -2.41 -5.94 16.29
CA GLY A 43 -2.08 -6.00 17.71
C GLY A 43 -1.93 -4.63 18.38
N GLY A 44 -2.66 -3.61 17.89
CA GLY A 44 -2.60 -2.24 18.43
C GLY A 44 -1.37 -1.43 18.00
N ARG A 45 -0.56 -1.92 17.05
CA ARG A 45 0.49 -1.14 16.41
C ARG A 45 -0.08 -0.24 15.32
N ASP A 46 0.56 0.88 15.06
CA ASP A 46 0.25 1.72 13.90
C ASP A 46 0.76 1.04 12.61
N ALA A 47 -0.12 0.89 11.61
CA ALA A 47 0.21 0.26 10.33
C ALA A 47 1.28 1.04 9.58
N ASP A 48 1.16 2.37 9.59
CA ASP A 48 2.05 3.24 8.85
C ASP A 48 3.45 3.21 9.46
N GLU A 49 3.55 3.25 10.79
CA GLU A 49 4.84 3.12 11.48
C GLU A 49 5.54 1.80 11.18
N VAL A 50 4.78 0.71 11.12
CA VAL A 50 5.31 -0.63 10.82
C VAL A 50 5.86 -0.71 9.41
N VAL A 51 5.09 -0.24 8.44
CA VAL A 51 5.49 -0.24 7.03
C VAL A 51 6.69 0.69 6.84
N GLN A 52 6.67 1.89 7.42
CA GLN A 52 7.78 2.84 7.35
C GLN A 52 9.06 2.28 7.97
N ARG A 53 8.96 1.59 9.11
CA ARG A 53 10.11 0.91 9.71
C ARG A 53 10.67 -0.16 8.79
N HIS A 54 9.81 -0.96 8.16
CA HIS A 54 10.26 -2.00 7.24
C HIS A 54 10.94 -1.42 5.99
N ILE A 55 10.38 -0.36 5.41
CA ILE A 55 10.97 0.38 4.28
C ILE A 55 12.36 0.89 4.64
N LYS A 56 12.51 1.52 5.82
CA LYS A 56 13.82 2.00 6.29
C LYS A 56 14.84 0.87 6.42
N LEU A 57 14.44 -0.25 7.03
CA LEU A 57 15.32 -1.42 7.18
C LEU A 57 15.77 -1.99 5.83
N LEU A 58 14.86 -2.08 4.86
CA LEU A 58 15.20 -2.54 3.50
C LEU A 58 16.16 -1.60 2.80
N HIS A 59 15.94 -0.28 2.87
CA HIS A 59 16.86 0.70 2.28
C HIS A 59 18.25 0.62 2.93
N THR A 60 18.31 0.60 4.26
CA THR A 60 19.59 0.47 4.98
C THR A 60 20.32 -0.82 4.64
N TYR A 61 19.61 -1.94 4.57
CA TYR A 61 20.19 -3.21 4.15
C TYR A 61 20.76 -3.14 2.73
N ASN A 62 20.00 -2.61 1.77
CA ASN A 62 20.44 -2.48 0.38
C ASN A 62 21.66 -1.56 0.26
N GLU A 63 21.67 -0.42 0.94
CA GLU A 63 22.80 0.51 0.93
C GLU A 63 24.08 -0.13 1.48
N ILE A 64 23.97 -0.87 2.60
CA ILE A 64 25.11 -1.59 3.19
C ILE A 64 25.57 -2.71 2.26
N LYS A 65 24.63 -3.50 1.70
CA LYS A 65 24.93 -4.58 0.74
C LYS A 65 25.68 -4.04 -0.47
N ASP A 66 25.19 -2.97 -1.07
CA ASP A 66 25.79 -2.34 -2.24
C ASP A 66 27.17 -1.76 -1.94
N GLY A 67 27.33 -1.09 -0.79
CA GLY A 67 28.62 -0.59 -0.33
C GLY A 67 29.64 -1.72 -0.12
N ALA A 68 29.24 -2.80 0.54
CA ALA A 68 30.07 -3.97 0.77
C ALA A 68 30.47 -4.65 -0.56
N GLN A 69 29.52 -4.82 -1.48
CA GLN A 69 29.79 -5.43 -2.80
C GLN A 69 30.77 -4.61 -3.63
N ARG A 70 30.70 -3.27 -3.56
CA ARG A 70 31.70 -2.39 -4.20
C ARG A 70 33.10 -2.61 -3.62
N LEU A 71 33.22 -2.73 -2.30
CA LEU A 71 34.50 -2.99 -1.63
C LEU A 71 35.05 -4.37 -1.98
N ILE A 72 34.19 -5.39 -1.98
CA ILE A 72 34.53 -6.76 -2.41
C ILE A 72 35.04 -6.75 -3.85
N GLY A 73 34.36 -6.05 -4.76
CA GLY A 73 34.78 -5.91 -6.15
C GLY A 73 36.17 -5.26 -6.28
N ALA A 74 36.42 -4.18 -5.54
CA ALA A 74 37.73 -3.52 -5.54
C ALA A 74 38.85 -4.44 -4.99
N TYR A 75 38.57 -5.16 -3.90
CA TYR A 75 39.50 -6.12 -3.31
C TYR A 75 39.80 -7.28 -4.27
N ALA A 76 38.78 -7.81 -4.95
CA ALA A 76 38.94 -8.86 -5.96
C ALA A 76 39.86 -8.41 -7.09
N GLN A 77 39.69 -7.18 -7.59
CA GLN A 77 40.55 -6.59 -8.62
C GLN A 77 42.01 -6.44 -8.16
N MET A 78 42.23 -5.91 -6.95
CA MET A 78 43.58 -5.74 -6.39
C MET A 78 44.29 -7.08 -6.16
N SER A 79 43.52 -8.11 -5.80
CA SER A 79 44.04 -9.44 -5.48
C SER A 79 44.08 -10.39 -6.68
N GLN A 80 43.65 -9.93 -7.87
CA GLN A 80 43.45 -10.75 -9.07
C GLN A 80 42.61 -12.03 -8.81
N LYS A 81 41.64 -11.93 -7.91
CA LYS A 81 40.69 -12.99 -7.57
C LYS A 81 39.34 -12.71 -8.21
N THR A 82 38.55 -13.75 -8.41
CA THR A 82 37.13 -13.58 -8.77
C THR A 82 36.35 -13.13 -7.53
N ILE A 83 35.21 -12.45 -7.75
CA ILE A 83 34.32 -12.05 -6.65
C ILE A 83 33.87 -13.27 -5.85
N THR A 84 33.57 -14.39 -6.52
CA THR A 84 33.18 -15.65 -5.86
C THR A 84 34.28 -16.19 -4.94
N ALA A 85 35.55 -16.18 -5.39
CA ALA A 85 36.67 -16.64 -4.56
C ALA A 85 36.88 -15.74 -3.34
N VAL A 86 36.66 -14.42 -3.48
CA VAL A 86 36.71 -13.49 -2.34
C VAL A 86 35.55 -13.75 -1.37
N HIS A 87 34.35 -14.03 -1.87
CA HIS A 87 33.21 -14.40 -1.04
C HIS A 87 33.50 -15.66 -0.21
N GLU A 88 34.06 -16.70 -0.84
CA GLU A 88 34.48 -17.93 -0.16
C GLU A 88 35.57 -17.67 0.88
N GLU A 89 36.58 -16.87 0.53
CA GLU A 89 37.67 -16.46 1.44
C GLU A 89 37.16 -15.71 2.68
N LEU A 90 36.15 -14.86 2.51
CA LEU A 90 35.54 -14.08 3.60
C LEU A 90 34.43 -14.85 4.34
N GLY A 91 34.13 -16.09 3.94
CA GLY A 91 33.04 -16.89 4.53
C GLY A 91 31.66 -16.30 4.28
N LEU A 92 31.50 -15.51 3.21
CA LEU A 92 30.24 -14.88 2.83
C LEU A 92 29.46 -15.82 1.89
N SER A 93 28.31 -16.30 2.36
CA SER A 93 27.36 -17.03 1.51
C SER A 93 26.95 -16.19 0.29
N LEU A 94 26.96 -16.78 -0.92
CA LEU A 94 26.39 -16.16 -2.12
C LEU A 94 24.86 -16.28 -2.17
N THR A 95 24.28 -17.13 -1.34
CA THR A 95 22.83 -17.32 -1.20
C THR A 95 22.38 -16.59 0.05
N GLU A 96 22.06 -15.29 -0.08
CA GLU A 96 21.09 -14.51 0.73
C GLU A 96 20.71 -13.20 -0.01
#